data_AF-A0A9D1QZW6-F1
#
_entry.id   AF-A0A9D1QZW6-F1
#
_cell.length_a   1.000
_cell.length_b   1.000
_cell.length_c   1.000
_cell.angle_alpha   90.00
_cell.angle_beta   90.00
_cell.angle_gamma   90.00
#
_symmetry.space_group_name_H-M   'P 1'
#
loop_
_entity.id
_entity.type
_entity.pdbx_description
1 polymer ?
#
loop_
_entity_poly.entity_id
_entity_poly.type
_entity_poly.pdbx_seq_one_letter_code
_entity_poly.pdbx_strand_id
1 'polypeptide(L)'
;MKRLMLCALVIAGLCIPVMAADAPTPEQKALTEKPMTMDKTGQAKRQVIFNHSSHAQTDCAVCHHKAVEGNIYVGCAVPGCHDNFDKKDKSEHSYYQMAHNKKSEKSCMGCHQKAAADNPALKEMFKGCNPCHPKK
;
A
#
# COMPACT_ATOMS: atom_id res chain seq x y z
N MET A 1 17.80 -48.79 46.09
CA MET A 1 16.36 -49.14 45.94
C MET A 1 15.66 -47.88 45.42
N LYS A 2 15.60 -47.63 44.10
CA LYS A 2 14.60 -48.13 43.13
C LYS A 2 13.17 -47.69 43.51
N ARG A 3 12.67 -46.63 42.86
CA ARG A 3 11.27 -46.46 42.44
C ARG A 3 11.15 -45.35 41.40
N LEU A 4 11.03 -45.84 40.17
CA LEU A 4 10.51 -45.23 38.97
C LEU A 4 9.10 -44.65 39.24
N MET A 5 8.83 -43.41 38.82
CA MET A 5 7.47 -42.96 38.50
C MET A 5 7.57 -41.89 37.39
N LEU A 6 7.28 -42.32 36.16
CA LEU A 6 6.89 -41.46 35.06
C LEU A 6 5.52 -40.84 35.38
N CYS A 7 5.39 -39.51 35.24
CA CYS A 7 4.12 -38.88 34.90
C CYS A 7 4.37 -37.88 33.77
N ALA A 8 4.03 -38.32 32.57
CA ALA A 8 3.86 -37.47 31.40
C ALA A 8 2.75 -36.44 31.67
N LEU A 9 3.05 -35.16 31.50
CA LEU A 9 2.04 -34.14 31.29
C LEU A 9 2.46 -33.29 30.09
N VAL A 10 1.79 -33.62 28.99
CA VAL A 10 1.73 -32.92 27.71
C VAL A 10 1.50 -31.44 27.98
N ILE A 11 2.52 -30.60 27.78
CA ILE A 11 2.29 -29.17 27.59
C ILE A 11 1.80 -29.04 26.16
N ALA A 12 0.48 -29.04 26.03
CA ALA A 12 -0.23 -28.74 24.80
C ALA A 12 0.33 -27.42 24.25
N GLY A 13 0.91 -27.49 23.05
CA GLY A 13 1.22 -26.31 22.27
C GLY A 13 -0.08 -25.55 22.05
N LEU A 14 -0.25 -24.46 22.79
CA LEU A 14 -1.28 -23.47 22.53
C LEU A 14 -0.87 -22.80 21.22
N CYS A 15 -1.24 -23.42 20.10
CA CYS A 15 -1.29 -22.75 18.82
C CYS A 15 -2.33 -21.64 18.95
N ILE A 16 -1.88 -20.49 19.43
CA ILE A 16 -2.60 -19.24 19.25
C ILE A 16 -2.74 -19.12 17.73
N PRO A 17 -3.96 -19.15 17.16
CA PRO A 17 -4.10 -18.78 15.78
C PRO A 17 -3.63 -17.33 15.70
N VAL A 18 -2.44 -17.12 15.12
CA VAL A 18 -2.07 -15.82 14.59
C VAL A 18 -3.20 -15.49 13.63
N MET A 19 -4.05 -14.56 14.04
CA MET A 19 -5.08 -14.01 13.16
C MET A 19 -4.28 -13.29 12.08
N ALA A 20 -4.14 -13.93 10.93
CA ALA A 20 -3.55 -13.36 9.73
C ALA A 20 -4.52 -12.31 9.14
N ALA A 21 -4.89 -11.31 9.93
CA ALA A 21 -5.89 -10.31 9.57
C ALA A 21 -5.44 -9.41 8.41
N ASP A 22 -4.14 -9.40 8.09
CA ASP A 22 -3.56 -8.43 7.15
C ASP A 22 -2.91 -9.07 5.91
N ALA A 23 -3.06 -10.38 5.68
CA ALA A 23 -2.60 -11.01 4.45
C ALA A 23 -3.69 -10.90 3.36
N PRO A 24 -3.34 -10.61 2.09
CA PRO A 24 -4.35 -10.51 1.04
C PRO A 24 -4.91 -11.90 0.71
N THR A 25 -6.23 -11.98 0.53
CA THR A 25 -6.89 -13.22 0.07
C THR A 25 -6.44 -13.59 -1.35
N PRO A 26 -6.61 -14.85 -1.80
CA PRO A 26 -6.32 -15.23 -3.18
C PRO A 26 -7.02 -14.35 -4.23
N GLU A 27 -8.26 -13.94 -3.96
CA GLU A 27 -9.04 -13.06 -4.84
C GLU A 27 -8.44 -11.65 -4.88
N GLN A 28 -8.07 -11.09 -3.72
CA GLN A 28 -7.39 -9.79 -3.64
C GLN A 28 -6.05 -9.83 -4.36
N LYS A 29 -5.31 -10.93 -4.22
CA LYS A 29 -4.04 -11.13 -4.92
C LYS A 29 -4.24 -11.21 -6.44
N ALA A 30 -5.28 -11.86 -6.93
CA ALA A 30 -5.60 -11.89 -8.37
C ALA A 30 -5.86 -10.48 -8.95
N LEU A 31 -6.38 -9.54 -8.15
CA LEU A 31 -6.55 -8.15 -8.57
C LEU A 31 -5.22 -7.40 -8.78
N THR A 32 -4.11 -7.90 -8.21
CA THR A 32 -2.78 -7.29 -8.36
C THR A 32 -2.14 -7.59 -9.72
N GLU A 33 -2.63 -8.60 -10.45
CA GLU A 33 -2.08 -9.02 -11.75
C GLU A 33 -2.36 -8.00 -12.86
N LYS A 34 -3.41 -7.20 -12.72
CA LYS A 34 -3.82 -6.22 -13.73
C LYS A 34 -3.45 -4.79 -13.31
N PRO A 35 -2.99 -3.95 -14.23
CA PRO A 35 -2.86 -2.50 -13.98
C PRO A 35 -4.19 -1.90 -13.55
N MET A 36 -4.17 -1.04 -12.54
CA MET A 36 -5.33 -0.25 -12.15
C MET A 36 -5.23 1.18 -12.67
N THR A 37 -6.37 1.75 -13.05
CA THR A 37 -6.48 3.16 -13.42
C THR A 37 -6.90 3.98 -12.21
N MET A 38 -6.09 4.97 -11.86
CA MET A 38 -6.45 6.03 -10.93
C MET A 38 -6.96 7.24 -11.72
N ASP A 39 -8.27 7.32 -11.89
CA ASP A 39 -8.95 8.48 -12.52
C ASP A 39 -10.11 8.96 -11.64
N LYS A 40 -9.80 9.85 -10.70
CA LYS A 40 -10.80 10.47 -9.81
C LYS A 40 -11.16 11.90 -10.19
N THR A 41 -10.53 12.46 -11.22
CA THR A 41 -10.76 13.85 -11.63
C THR A 41 -11.48 13.97 -12.97
N GLY A 42 -11.69 12.85 -13.68
CA GLY A 42 -12.27 12.84 -15.03
C GLY A 42 -11.36 13.50 -16.07
N GLN A 43 -10.11 13.80 -15.72
CA GLN A 43 -9.15 14.45 -16.60
C GLN A 43 -8.13 13.42 -17.05
N ALA A 44 -8.26 12.96 -18.30
CA ALA A 44 -7.37 11.96 -18.88
C ALA A 44 -5.88 12.30 -18.74
N LYS A 45 -5.51 13.59 -18.78
CA LYS A 45 -4.12 14.06 -18.58
C LYS A 45 -3.59 13.90 -17.15
N ARG A 46 -4.46 13.66 -16.18
CA ARG A 46 -4.13 13.45 -14.75
C ARG A 46 -4.32 12.00 -14.32
N GLN A 47 -4.79 11.14 -15.22
CA GLN A 47 -4.89 9.71 -15.01
C GLN A 47 -3.49 9.13 -14.72
N VAL A 48 -3.42 8.21 -13.77
CA VAL A 48 -2.22 7.42 -13.49
C VAL A 48 -2.59 5.95 -13.66
N ILE A 49 -1.70 5.19 -14.31
CA ILE A 49 -1.78 3.74 -14.36
C ILE A 49 -0.86 3.21 -13.26
N PHE A 50 -1.43 2.47 -12.31
CA PHE A 50 -0.69 1.86 -11.21
C PHE A 50 -0.55 0.36 -11.42
N ASN A 51 0.69 -0.14 -11.29
CA ASN A 51 1.03 -1.56 -11.44
C ASN A 51 1.55 -2.10 -10.11
N HIS A 52 0.87 -3.08 -9.53
CA HIS A 52 1.34 -3.74 -8.30
C HIS A 52 2.66 -4.48 -8.53
N SER A 53 2.88 -5.06 -9.72
CA SER A 53 4.11 -5.76 -10.07
C SER A 53 5.36 -4.88 -9.93
N SER A 54 5.27 -3.59 -10.26
CA SER A 54 6.36 -2.62 -10.08
C SER A 54 6.65 -2.28 -8.61
N HIS A 55 5.77 -2.68 -7.69
CA HIS A 55 5.85 -2.40 -6.25
C HIS A 55 5.83 -3.68 -5.42
N ALA A 56 6.08 -4.85 -6.03
CA ALA A 56 5.97 -6.15 -5.36
C ALA A 56 6.96 -6.35 -4.19
N GLN A 57 8.01 -5.53 -4.10
CA GLN A 57 8.98 -5.52 -3.01
C GLN A 57 8.62 -4.53 -1.89
N THR A 58 7.58 -3.73 -2.07
CA THR A 58 7.08 -2.80 -1.06
C THR A 58 6.04 -3.50 -0.19
N ASP A 59 6.16 -3.36 1.12
CA ASP A 59 5.16 -3.88 2.06
C ASP A 59 3.77 -3.30 1.73
N CYS A 60 2.75 -4.16 1.68
CA CYS A 60 1.38 -3.78 1.39
C CYS A 60 0.89 -2.65 2.30
N ALA A 61 1.26 -2.68 3.58
CA ALA A 61 0.82 -1.74 4.61
C ALA A 61 1.41 -0.33 4.45
N VAL A 62 2.40 -0.13 3.57
CA VAL A 62 2.88 1.21 3.21
C VAL A 62 1.80 1.99 2.47
N CYS A 63 1.09 1.32 1.56
CA CYS A 63 0.00 1.90 0.76
C CYS A 63 -1.37 1.62 1.39
N HIS A 64 -1.63 0.37 1.77
CA HIS A 64 -2.84 -0.08 2.45
C HIS A 64 -2.70 0.11 3.96
N HIS A 65 -2.56 1.36 4.38
CA HIS A 65 -2.10 1.70 5.72
C HIS A 65 -3.22 1.90 6.76
N LYS A 66 -4.49 1.81 6.36
CA LYS A 66 -5.65 2.01 7.26
C LYS A 66 -6.75 1.02 6.92
N ALA A 67 -7.26 0.34 7.94
CA ALA A 67 -8.35 -0.61 7.79
C ALA A 67 -9.72 0.08 7.79
N VAL A 68 -10.64 -0.46 7.00
CA VAL A 68 -12.08 -0.22 7.08
C VAL A 68 -12.71 -1.57 7.40
N GLU A 69 -13.46 -1.65 8.50
CA GLU A 69 -14.09 -2.90 8.96
C GLU A 69 -13.11 -4.07 9.10
N GLY A 70 -11.88 -3.77 9.54
CA GLY A 70 -10.82 -4.77 9.71
C GLY A 70 -10.10 -5.17 8.42
N ASN A 71 -10.41 -4.56 7.27
CA ASN A 71 -9.75 -4.82 5.99
C ASN A 71 -8.96 -3.59 5.50
N ILE A 72 -7.65 -3.75 5.27
CA ILE A 72 -6.78 -2.68 4.73
C ILE A 72 -6.85 -2.54 3.21
N TYR A 73 -7.34 -3.56 2.51
CA TYR A 73 -7.41 -3.62 1.05
C TYR A 73 -8.67 -2.96 0.51
N VAL A 74 -8.83 -1.67 0.84
CA VAL A 74 -9.90 -0.81 0.35
C VAL A 74 -9.37 0.26 -0.61
N GLY A 75 -10.27 0.86 -1.39
CA GLY A 75 -9.90 1.95 -2.29
C GLY A 75 -9.44 3.19 -1.52
N CYS A 76 -8.44 3.89 -2.05
CA CYS A 76 -7.86 5.08 -1.43
C CYS A 76 -8.89 6.19 -1.10
N ALA A 77 -9.93 6.29 -1.93
CA ALA A 77 -10.95 7.35 -1.89
C ALA A 77 -12.33 6.82 -1.47
N VAL A 78 -12.39 5.77 -0.64
CA VAL A 78 -13.65 5.44 0.04
C VAL A 78 -14.05 6.59 0.97
N PRO A 79 -15.35 6.80 1.24
CA PRO A 79 -15.81 7.89 2.11
C PRO A 79 -15.09 7.89 3.47
N GLY A 80 -14.61 9.07 3.90
CA GLY A 80 -13.84 9.25 5.13
C GLY A 80 -12.35 8.92 5.03
N CYS A 81 -11.84 8.53 3.85
CA CYS A 81 -10.41 8.35 3.58
C CYS A 81 -9.85 9.52 2.77
N HIS A 82 -9.21 9.27 1.63
CA HIS A 82 -8.71 10.34 0.76
C HIS A 82 -9.78 10.76 -0.26
N ASP A 83 -10.92 11.21 0.23
CA ASP A 83 -12.12 11.51 -0.56
C ASP A 83 -12.28 13.00 -0.92
N ASN A 84 -11.35 13.85 -0.49
CA ASN A 84 -11.31 15.25 -0.92
C ASN A 84 -10.43 15.43 -2.18
N PHE A 85 -11.07 15.79 -3.29
CA PHE A 85 -10.42 15.98 -4.59
C PHE A 85 -9.95 17.41 -4.87
N ASP A 86 -10.10 18.36 -3.94
CA ASP A 86 -9.46 19.67 -4.09
C ASP A 86 -7.94 19.53 -3.95
N LYS A 87 -7.21 19.90 -5.01
CA LYS A 87 -5.74 19.90 -5.04
C LYS A 87 -5.10 20.84 -4.00
N LYS A 88 -5.85 21.85 -3.53
CA LYS A 88 -5.39 22.81 -2.53
C LYS A 88 -5.50 22.24 -1.12
N ASP A 89 -6.34 21.23 -0.90
CA ASP A 89 -6.49 20.60 0.40
C ASP A 89 -5.14 20.03 0.87
N LYS A 90 -4.87 20.24 2.16
CA LYS A 90 -3.68 19.78 2.88
C LYS A 90 -4.02 18.84 4.03
N SER A 91 -5.30 18.55 4.24
CA SER A 91 -5.75 17.60 5.25
C SER A 91 -5.33 16.17 4.91
N GLU A 92 -5.48 15.26 5.87
CA GLU A 92 -5.29 13.83 5.65
C GLU A 92 -6.28 13.25 4.62
N HIS A 93 -7.41 13.92 4.39
CA HIS A 93 -8.42 13.50 3.40
C HIS A 93 -8.09 13.91 1.96
N SER A 94 -7.00 14.64 1.74
CA SER A 94 -6.62 15.10 0.40
C SER A 94 -6.16 13.94 -0.49
N TYR A 95 -6.91 13.66 -1.56
CA TYR A 95 -6.50 12.74 -2.62
C TYR A 95 -5.27 13.23 -3.39
N TYR A 96 -5.04 14.54 -3.43
CA TYR A 96 -3.84 15.08 -4.07
C TYR A 96 -2.61 14.88 -3.19
N GLN A 97 -2.68 15.19 -1.89
CA GLN A 97 -1.53 15.04 -0.98
C GLN A 97 -1.15 13.59 -0.76
N MET A 98 -2.12 12.67 -0.73
CA MET A 98 -1.80 11.24 -0.55
C MET A 98 -0.87 10.71 -1.64
N ALA A 99 -0.91 11.28 -2.86
CA ALA A 99 0.01 10.94 -3.94
C ALA A 99 1.24 11.87 -4.06
N HIS A 100 1.10 13.16 -3.72
CA HIS A 100 2.11 14.18 -4.07
C HIS A 100 2.91 14.75 -2.88
N ASN A 101 2.64 14.32 -1.65
CA ASN A 101 3.35 14.84 -0.48
C ASN A 101 4.80 14.33 -0.41
N LYS A 102 5.73 15.12 -0.98
CA LYS A 102 7.18 14.86 -0.99
C LYS A 102 7.80 14.54 0.38
N LYS A 103 7.16 14.95 1.48
CA LYS A 103 7.66 14.70 2.85
C LYS A 103 7.19 13.36 3.43
N SER A 104 6.33 12.62 2.72
CA SER A 104 5.79 11.34 3.16
C SER A 104 6.22 10.25 2.19
N GLU A 105 6.97 9.28 2.70
CA GLU A 105 7.33 8.06 1.96
C GLU A 105 6.12 7.13 1.72
N LYS A 106 4.97 7.40 2.37
CA LYS A 106 3.69 6.75 2.03
C LYS A 106 3.04 7.32 0.77
N SER A 107 3.50 8.48 0.29
CA SER A 107 3.03 9.05 -0.96
C SER A 107 3.86 8.57 -2.15
N CYS A 108 3.24 8.52 -3.33
CA CYS A 108 3.93 8.14 -4.57
C CYS A 108 5.16 9.03 -4.80
N MET A 109 4.98 10.34 -4.74
CA MET A 109 6.05 11.30 -5.01
C MET A 109 7.15 11.24 -3.95
N GLY A 110 6.82 11.13 -2.67
CA GLY A 110 7.83 11.05 -1.60
C GLY A 110 8.67 9.78 -1.71
N CYS A 111 8.03 8.62 -1.87
CA CYS A 111 8.73 7.35 -2.06
C CYS A 111 9.62 7.35 -3.31
N HIS A 112 9.09 7.79 -4.46
CA HIS A 112 9.85 7.82 -5.71
C HIS A 112 11.02 8.80 -5.66
N GLN A 113 10.88 9.93 -4.97
CA GLN A 113 11.98 10.86 -4.75
C GLN A 113 13.09 10.24 -3.90
N LYS A 114 12.73 9.51 -2.84
CA LYS A 114 13.70 8.75 -2.06
C LYS A 114 14.38 7.67 -2.90
N ALA A 115 13.62 6.89 -3.68
CA ALA A 115 14.17 5.88 -4.57
C ALA A 115 15.16 6.48 -5.59
N ALA A 116 14.85 7.64 -6.16
CA ALA A 116 15.73 8.37 -7.07
C ALA A 116 16.97 8.97 -6.38
N ALA A 117 16.87 9.32 -5.10
CA ALA A 117 18.00 9.77 -4.30
C ALA A 117 18.94 8.61 -3.96
N ASP A 118 18.37 7.48 -3.55
CA ASP A 118 19.10 6.27 -3.15
C ASP A 118 19.70 5.53 -4.36
N ASN A 119 19.05 5.60 -5.53
CA ASN A 119 19.53 5.02 -6.78
C ASN A 119 19.47 6.04 -7.94
N PRO A 120 20.61 6.62 -8.35
CA PRO A 120 20.67 7.58 -9.44
C PRO A 120 20.13 7.08 -10.79
N ALA A 121 20.13 5.76 -11.04
CA ALA A 121 19.56 5.18 -12.26
C ALA A 121 18.04 5.39 -12.37
N LEU A 122 17.36 5.62 -11.23
CA LEU A 122 15.92 5.88 -11.18
C LEU A 122 15.56 7.37 -11.35
N LYS A 123 16.53 8.27 -11.39
CA LYS A 123 16.29 9.72 -11.45
C LYS A 123 15.43 10.12 -12.64
N GLU A 124 15.77 9.66 -13.84
CA GLU A 124 15.00 10.02 -15.04
C GLU A 124 13.60 9.37 -15.04
N MET A 125 13.45 8.18 -14.44
CA MET A 125 12.16 7.50 -14.31
C MET A 125 11.18 8.28 -13.41
N PHE A 126 11.68 9.04 -12.44
CA PHE A 126 10.85 9.78 -11.49
C PHE A 126 10.96 11.30 -11.63
N LYS A 127 11.45 11.78 -12.78
CA LYS A 127 11.68 13.20 -13.05
C LYS A 127 10.42 13.91 -13.52
N GLY A 128 9.96 14.87 -12.73
CA GLY A 128 8.81 15.72 -13.07
C GLY A 128 7.48 14.98 -13.01
N CYS A 129 6.47 15.46 -13.75
CA CYS A 129 5.10 14.94 -13.65
C CYS A 129 4.79 13.83 -14.66
N ASN A 130 5.45 13.84 -15.83
CA ASN A 130 5.08 13.02 -16.98
C ASN A 130 5.26 11.51 -16.80
N PRO A 131 6.25 11.00 -16.04
CA PRO A 131 6.41 9.56 -15.88
C PRO A 131 5.19 8.88 -15.26
N CYS A 132 4.44 9.59 -14.41
CA CYS A 132 3.17 9.11 -13.86
C CYS A 132 1.95 9.63 -14.64
N HIS A 133 2.06 10.82 -15.24
CA HIS A 133 1.01 11.48 -16.02
C HIS A 133 1.41 11.59 -17.50
N PRO A 134 1.36 10.49 -18.27
CA PRO A 134 1.75 10.50 -19.67
C PRO A 134 0.88 11.49 -20.45
N LYS A 135 1.55 12.33 -21.25
CA LYS A 135 0.88 13.22 -22.20
C LYS A 135 0.27 12.33 -23.29
N LYS A 136 -1.03 12.07 -23.21
CA LYS A 136 -1.79 11.63 -24.39
C LYS A 136 -1.81 12.76 -25.41
#